data_AF-F0WDN7-F1
#
_entry.id   AF-F0WDN7-F1
#
_cell.length_a   1.000
_cell.length_b   1.000
_cell.length_c   1.000
_cell.angle_alpha   90.00
_cell.angle_beta   90.00
_cell.angle_gamma   90.00
#
_symmetry.space_group_name_H-M   'P 1'
#
loop_
_entity.id
_entity.type
_entity.pdbx_description
1 polymer ?
#
loop_
_entity_poly.entity_id
_entity_poly.type
_entity_poly.pdbx_seq_one_letter_code
_entity_poly.pdbx_strand_id
1 'polypeptide(L)'
;MKRHRFSLRVKTHSKQTAPDDALKQAAGFANEVARRVDVDGINTIYSTADETDVFFELLPHTTITKTGSNPVWVICSKKVKGWITAMGLGDSRGLKYPLFLLVKTAPSKIVAVDAESKRVKHGFGRRL
;
A
#
# COMPACT_ATOMS: atom_id res chain seq x y z
N MET A 1 -33.37 16.99 16.25
CA MET A 1 -31.91 17.14 16.01
C MET A 1 -31.48 18.40 15.24
N LYS A 2 -32.32 19.07 14.42
CA LYS A 2 -31.98 20.38 13.81
C LYS A 2 -31.89 21.55 14.81
N ARG A 3 -32.52 21.43 15.98
CA ARG A 3 -32.62 22.51 16.97
C ARG A 3 -31.34 22.74 17.78
N HIS A 4 -30.40 21.79 17.80
CA HIS A 4 -29.22 21.83 18.69
C HIS A 4 -27.86 21.66 17.98
N ARG A 5 -27.82 21.68 16.63
CA ARG A 5 -26.57 21.58 15.82
C ARG A 5 -25.55 20.51 16.29
N PHE A 6 -26.00 19.39 16.86
CA PHE A 6 -25.08 18.31 17.22
C PHE A 6 -24.61 17.59 15.95
N SER A 7 -23.33 17.71 15.63
CA SER A 7 -22.68 16.84 14.64
C SER A 7 -22.42 15.48 15.27
N LEU A 8 -23.08 14.43 14.80
CA LEU A 8 -22.73 13.06 15.14
C LEU A 8 -21.48 12.68 14.35
N ARG A 9 -20.30 13.08 14.83
CA ARG A 9 -19.03 12.51 14.36
C ARG A 9 -18.74 11.27 15.20
N VAL A 10 -19.07 10.11 14.67
CA VAL A 10 -18.57 8.84 15.20
C VAL A 10 -17.12 8.71 14.76
N LYS A 11 -16.20 8.49 15.72
CA LYS A 11 -14.85 8.04 15.38
C LYS A 11 -14.98 6.64 14.78
N THR A 12 -14.74 6.51 13.48
CA THR A 12 -14.80 5.23 12.76
C THR A 12 -13.56 4.36 12.92
N HIS A 13 -12.50 4.88 13.55
CA HIS A 13 -11.27 4.13 13.79
C HIS A 13 -10.76 4.32 15.22
N SER A 14 -10.55 3.21 15.93
CA SER A 14 -9.67 3.19 17.10
C SER A 14 -8.23 3.25 16.59
N LYS A 15 -7.49 4.30 16.98
CA LYS A 15 -6.05 4.31 16.76
C LYS A 15 -5.47 3.15 17.57
N GLN A 16 -4.71 2.26 16.92
CA GLN A 16 -3.89 1.31 17.67
C GLN A 16 -2.80 2.11 18.39
N THR A 17 -2.83 2.10 19.71
CA THR A 17 -1.72 2.58 20.53
C THR A 17 -0.65 1.50 20.51
N ALA A 18 0.56 1.84 20.08
CA ALA A 18 1.67 0.90 20.13
C ALA A 18 2.01 0.57 21.61
N PRO A 19 2.28 -0.70 21.95
CA PRO A 19 2.70 -1.06 23.30
C PRO A 19 4.08 -0.47 23.62
N ASP A 20 4.36 -0.22 24.91
CA ASP A 20 5.60 0.43 25.35
C ASP A 20 6.87 -0.31 24.91
N ASP A 21 6.81 -1.64 24.83
CA ASP A 21 7.93 -2.45 24.37
C ASP A 21 8.23 -2.23 22.88
N ALA A 22 7.21 -2.00 22.05
CA ALA A 22 7.39 -1.65 20.65
C ALA A 22 8.05 -0.27 20.50
N LEU A 23 7.72 0.69 21.37
CA LEU A 23 8.34 2.01 21.38
C LEU A 23 9.83 1.93 21.77
N LYS A 24 10.16 1.13 22.80
CA LYS A 24 11.56 0.89 23.20
C LYS A 24 12.36 0.22 22.08
N GLN A 25 11.78 -0.78 21.41
CA GLN A 25 12.42 -1.46 20.30
C GLN A 25 12.65 -0.50 19.12
N ALA A 26 11.66 0.35 18.79
CA ALA A 26 11.79 1.36 17.74
C ALA A 26 12.90 2.37 18.06
N ALA A 27 13.01 2.82 19.31
CA ALA A 27 14.06 3.73 19.74
C ALA A 27 15.46 3.09 19.65
N GLY A 28 15.60 1.84 20.08
CA GLY A 28 16.86 1.09 19.96
C GLY A 28 17.28 0.92 18.51
N PHE A 29 16.33 0.59 17.63
CA PHE A 29 16.57 0.49 16.19
C PHE A 29 16.99 1.83 15.58
N ALA A 30 16.31 2.92 15.92
CA ALA A 30 16.63 4.25 15.40
C ALA A 30 18.06 4.69 15.76
N ASN A 31 18.49 4.42 16.99
CA ASN A 31 19.85 4.72 17.43
C ASN A 31 20.91 3.94 16.65
N GLU A 32 20.69 2.65 16.40
CA GLU A 32 21.62 1.83 15.63
C GLU A 32 21.70 2.26 14.16
N VAL A 33 20.56 2.63 13.55
CA VAL A 33 20.54 3.18 12.19
C VAL A 33 21.34 4.48 12.12
N ALA A 34 21.11 5.42 13.05
CA ALA A 34 21.84 6.68 13.10
C ALA A 34 23.36 6.46 13.27
N ARG A 35 23.75 5.51 14.13
CA ARG A 35 25.17 5.14 14.32
C ARG A 35 25.80 4.61 13.04
N ARG A 36 25.12 3.74 12.30
CA ARG A 36 25.65 3.20 11.02
C ARG A 36 25.75 4.26 9.94
N VAL A 37 24.78 5.16 9.88
CA VAL A 37 24.79 6.28 8.93
C VAL A 37 26.06 7.12 9.10
N ASP A 38 26.45 7.39 10.35
CA ASP A 38 27.66 8.14 10.67
C ASP A 38 28.94 7.34 10.37
N VAL A 39 29.02 6.09 10.86
CA VAL A 39 30.21 5.24 10.70
C VAL A 39 30.50 4.90 9.23
N ASP A 40 29.47 4.58 8.46
CA ASP A 40 29.60 4.13 7.07
C ASP A 40 29.50 5.31 6.07
N GLY A 41 29.29 6.54 6.56
CA GLY A 41 29.15 7.73 5.71
C GLY A 41 27.96 7.67 4.76
N ILE A 42 26.84 7.08 5.19
CA ILE A 42 25.66 6.87 4.34
C ILE A 42 24.97 8.21 4.07
N ASN A 43 25.07 8.70 2.84
CA ASN A 43 24.46 9.97 2.45
C ASN A 43 22.95 9.88 2.19
N THR A 44 22.43 8.70 1.83
CA THR A 44 21.02 8.53 1.46
C THR A 44 20.52 7.17 1.89
N ILE A 45 19.43 7.16 2.65
CA ILE A 45 18.73 5.94 3.04
C ILE A 45 17.49 5.86 2.17
N TYR A 46 17.32 4.74 1.47
CA TYR A 46 16.07 4.46 0.78
C TYR A 46 15.12 3.78 1.76
N SER A 47 13.96 4.38 2.00
CA SER A 47 12.88 3.72 2.75
C SER A 47 12.32 2.60 1.89
N THR A 48 12.18 1.42 2.51
CA THR A 48 11.76 0.17 1.89
C THR A 48 10.52 0.36 1.03
N ALA A 49 10.48 -0.35 -0.10
CA ALA A 49 9.33 -0.36 -0.99
C ALA A 49 8.09 -0.92 -0.25
N ASP A 50 7.18 -0.04 0.16
CA ASP A 50 5.92 -0.46 0.76
C ASP A 50 5.07 -1.14 -0.32
N GLU A 51 4.81 -2.46 -0.19
CA GLU A 51 3.82 -3.17 -1.01
C GLU A 51 2.44 -2.81 -0.47
N THR A 52 1.77 -1.89 -1.17
CA THR A 52 0.37 -1.56 -0.92
C THR A 52 -0.49 -2.22 -1.99
N ASP A 53 -1.39 -3.11 -1.59
CA ASP A 53 -2.40 -3.63 -2.49
C ASP A 53 -3.31 -2.48 -2.95
N VAL A 54 -3.34 -2.23 -4.26
CA VAL A 54 -4.21 -1.23 -4.86
C VAL A 54 -5.56 -1.88 -5.13
N PHE A 55 -6.52 -1.57 -4.26
CA PHE A 55 -7.91 -1.90 -4.52
C PHE A 55 -8.55 -0.78 -5.35
N PHE A 56 -9.22 -1.16 -6.44
CA PHE A 56 -10.15 -0.24 -7.10
C PHE A 56 -11.39 -0.15 -6.22
N GLU A 57 -11.38 0.82 -5.29
CA GLU A 57 -12.57 1.16 -4.53
C GLU A 57 -13.55 1.91 -5.45
N LEU A 58 -14.75 1.37 -5.61
CA LEU A 58 -15.85 2.11 -6.23
C LEU A 58 -16.32 3.14 -5.20
N LEU A 59 -15.98 4.41 -5.42
CA LEU A 59 -16.63 5.50 -4.69
C LEU A 59 -18.14 5.38 -4.92
N PRO A 60 -18.98 5.38 -3.87
CA PRO A 60 -20.42 5.44 -4.05
C PRO A 60 -20.74 6.62 -4.96
N HIS A 61 -21.41 6.35 -6.09
CA HIS A 61 -21.88 7.37 -7.03
C HIS A 61 -23.06 8.17 -6.44
N THR A 62 -23.02 8.49 -5.15
CA THR A 62 -24.04 9.25 -4.44
C THR A 62 -23.85 10.76 -4.62
N THR A 63 -22.72 11.19 -5.21
CA THR A 63 -22.43 12.63 -5.39
C THR A 63 -22.85 13.19 -6.75
N ILE A 64 -23.17 12.35 -7.74
CA ILE A 64 -23.40 12.81 -9.13
C ILE A 64 -24.89 12.67 -9.56
N THR A 65 -25.68 11.80 -8.92
CA THR A 65 -27.09 11.61 -9.29
C THR A 65 -28.06 12.40 -8.42
N LYS A 66 -29.19 12.80 -9.04
CA LYS A 66 -30.28 13.53 -8.36
C LYS A 66 -30.87 12.68 -7.23
N THR A 67 -31.27 13.35 -6.15
CA THR A 67 -31.98 12.76 -5.02
C THR A 67 -33.18 11.92 -5.49
N GLY A 68 -33.20 10.64 -5.13
CA GLY A 68 -34.27 9.69 -5.51
C GLY A 68 -33.91 8.71 -6.62
N SER A 69 -32.72 8.77 -7.23
CA SER A 69 -32.26 7.73 -8.15
C SER A 69 -31.97 6.42 -7.40
N ASN A 70 -32.39 5.28 -7.95
CA ASN A 70 -32.06 3.97 -7.41
C ASN A 70 -30.53 3.81 -7.31
N PRO A 71 -29.97 3.53 -6.12
CA PRO A 71 -28.55 3.23 -6.00
C PRO A 71 -28.26 1.93 -6.76
N VAL A 72 -27.38 2.00 -7.75
CA VAL A 72 -26.83 0.80 -8.38
C VAL A 72 -25.85 0.19 -7.39
N TRP A 73 -26.28 -0.90 -6.74
CA TRP A 73 -25.43 -1.71 -5.87
C TRP A 73 -24.54 -2.59 -6.75
N VAL A 74 -23.31 -2.16 -6.98
CA VAL A 74 -22.28 -3.08 -7.49
C VAL A 74 -21.74 -3.82 -6.28
N ILE A 75 -22.16 -5.08 -6.12
CA ILE A 75 -21.67 -5.96 -5.05
C ILE A 75 -20.17 -6.18 -5.28
N CYS A 76 -19.31 -5.54 -4.49
CA CYS A 76 -17.89 -5.89 -4.42
C CYS A 76 -17.63 -6.72 -3.17
N SER A 77 -18.02 -7.98 -3.23
CA SER A 77 -17.43 -9.02 -2.39
C SER A 77 -17.83 -10.37 -2.93
N LYS A 78 -16.90 -10.96 -3.70
CA LYS A 78 -16.65 -12.40 -3.86
C LYS A 78 -15.52 -12.54 -4.88
N LYS A 79 -14.28 -12.39 -4.43
CA LYS A 79 -13.05 -12.64 -5.22
C LYS A 79 -13.06 -12.02 -6.63
N VAL A 80 -12.76 -10.73 -6.73
CA VAL A 80 -12.05 -10.25 -7.91
C VAL A 80 -10.76 -9.64 -7.42
N LYS A 81 -9.74 -10.50 -7.42
CA LYS A 81 -8.38 -10.28 -6.94
C LYS A 81 -7.73 -9.31 -7.95
N GLY A 82 -7.87 -7.99 -7.72
CA GLY A 82 -7.14 -6.98 -8.48
C GLY A 82 -5.66 -7.07 -8.12
N TRP A 83 -4.87 -7.64 -9.03
CA TRP A 83 -3.48 -8.07 -8.82
C TRP A 83 -2.46 -6.94 -8.89
N ILE A 84 -2.84 -5.70 -8.54
CA ILE A 84 -1.94 -4.55 -8.66
C ILE A 84 -1.40 -4.20 -7.28
N THR A 85 -0.12 -4.49 -7.09
CA THR A 85 0.66 -4.02 -5.95
C THR A 85 1.31 -2.69 -6.35
N ALA A 86 1.04 -1.61 -5.63
CA ALA A 86 1.83 -0.40 -5.71
C ALA A 86 3.07 -0.56 -4.83
N MET A 87 4.25 -0.31 -5.39
CA MET A 87 5.52 -0.21 -4.67
C MET A 87 6.00 1.24 -4.73
N GLY A 88 5.98 1.91 -3.58
CA GLY A 88 6.49 3.27 -3.43
C GLY A 88 7.92 3.27 -2.90
N LEU A 89 8.82 4.02 -3.54
CA LEU A 89 10.18 4.21 -3.07
C LEU A 89 10.36 5.67 -2.64
N GLY A 90 10.92 5.88 -1.44
CA GLY A 90 11.28 7.19 -0.91
C GLY A 90 12.71 7.20 -0.40
N ASP A 91 13.30 8.38 -0.25
CA ASP A 91 14.59 8.54 0.43
C ASP A 91 14.50 9.38 1.72
N SER A 92 15.58 9.33 2.51
CA SER A 92 15.73 10.08 3.77
C SER A 92 15.71 11.60 3.63
N ARG A 93 15.79 12.13 2.40
CA ARG A 93 15.67 13.57 2.11
C ARG A 93 14.23 13.96 1.78
N GLY A 94 13.31 13.00 1.80
CA GLY A 94 11.89 13.19 1.47
C GLY A 94 11.60 13.15 -0.02
N LEU A 95 12.56 12.76 -0.87
CA LEU A 95 12.29 12.56 -2.29
C LEU A 95 11.47 11.29 -2.48
N LYS A 96 10.37 11.43 -3.21
CA LYS A 96 9.52 10.31 -3.64
C LYS A 96 9.87 9.97 -5.07
N TYR A 97 10.23 8.72 -5.30
CA TYR A 97 10.52 8.21 -6.63
C TYR A 97 9.22 7.77 -7.31
N PRO A 98 9.23 7.63 -8.65
CA PRO A 98 8.07 7.15 -9.38
C PRO A 98 7.54 5.83 -8.80
N LEU A 99 6.21 5.74 -8.73
CA LEU A 99 5.53 4.54 -8.25
C LEU A 99 5.70 3.39 -9.25
N PHE A 100 6.02 2.20 -8.76
CA PHE A 100 5.98 0.98 -9.55
C PHE A 100 4.67 0.25 -9.32
N LEU A 101 3.96 -0.10 -10.39
CA LEU A 101 2.74 -0.90 -10.31
C LEU A 101 3.06 -2.32 -10.74
N LEU A 102 3.13 -3.23 -9.77
CA LEU A 102 3.35 -4.63 -10.03
C LEU A 102 2.02 -5.33 -10.26
N VAL A 103 1.78 -5.75 -11.50
CA VAL A 103 0.60 -6.54 -11.84
C VAL A 103 0.98 -8.02 -11.75
N LYS A 104 0.50 -8.74 -10.72
CA LYS A 104 0.66 -10.20 -10.67
C LYS A 104 -0.02 -10.79 -11.91
N THR A 105 0.56 -11.83 -12.50
CA THR A 105 0.01 -12.55 -13.65
C THR A 105 0.05 -14.05 -13.38
N ALA A 106 -0.79 -14.83 -14.07
CA ALA A 106 -0.72 -16.28 -13.98
C ALA A 106 0.62 -16.79 -14.55
N PRO A 107 1.14 -17.93 -14.06
CA PRO A 107 2.31 -18.56 -14.66
C PRO A 107 2.14 -18.80 -16.15
N SER A 108 3.25 -18.81 -16.89
CA SER A 108 3.23 -19.11 -18.32
C SER A 108 2.72 -20.53 -18.56
N LYS A 109 1.82 -20.71 -19.53
CA LYS A 109 1.40 -22.05 -19.99
C LYS A 109 2.52 -22.81 -20.71
N ILE A 110 3.53 -22.08 -21.19
CA ILE A 110 4.70 -22.65 -21.86
C ILE A 110 5.72 -23.01 -20.77
N VAL A 111 5.94 -24.31 -20.56
CA VAL A 111 6.78 -24.86 -19.48
C VAL A 111 8.21 -24.31 -19.52
N ALA A 112 8.82 -24.23 -20.70
CA ALA A 112 10.17 -23.68 -20.85
C ALA A 112 10.27 -22.22 -20.39
N VAL A 113 9.25 -21.41 -20.71
CA VAL A 113 9.18 -19.99 -20.32
C VAL A 113 8.91 -19.83 -18.82
N ASP A 114 8.09 -20.70 -18.23
CA ASP A 114 7.84 -20.71 -16.78
C ASP A 114 9.11 -21.09 -16.00
N ALA A 115 9.82 -22.12 -16.45
CA ALA A 115 11.08 -22.54 -15.86
C ALA A 115 12.16 -21.46 -15.95
N GLU A 116 12.29 -20.80 -17.11
CA GLU A 116 13.21 -19.69 -17.30
C GLU A 116 12.81 -18.47 -16.44
N SER A 117 11.53 -18.14 -16.36
CA SER A 117 11.02 -17.04 -15.53
C SER A 117 11.37 -17.24 -14.05
N LYS A 118 11.16 -18.45 -13.53
CA LYS A 118 11.49 -18.79 -12.13
C LYS A 118 13.00 -18.75 -11.89
N ARG A 119 13.80 -19.28 -12.82
CA ARG A 119 15.25 -19.38 -12.67
C ARG A 119 15.98 -18.04 -12.83
N VAL A 120 15.62 -17.27 -13.86
CA VAL A 120 16.36 -16.09 -14.31
C VAL A 120 15.68 -14.80 -13.89
N LYS A 121 14.35 -14.77 -13.94
CA LYS A 121 13.57 -13.55 -13.69
C LYS A 121 13.02 -13.50 -12.26
N HIS A 122 13.36 -14.48 -11.41
CA HIS A 122 12.89 -14.57 -10.02
C HIS A 122 11.36 -14.44 -9.87
N GLY A 123 10.60 -14.88 -10.90
CA GLY A 123 9.14 -14.76 -10.94
C GLY A 123 8.60 -13.46 -11.55
N PHE A 124 9.44 -12.53 -11.99
CA PHE A 124 9.02 -11.33 -12.72
C PHE A 124 8.74 -11.62 -14.20
N GLY A 125 7.85 -10.82 -14.78
CA GLY A 125 7.52 -10.86 -16.20
C GLY A 125 8.67 -10.39 -17.10
N ARG A 126 8.47 -10.41 -18.42
CA ARG A 126 9.45 -9.86 -19.38
C ARG A 126 9.56 -8.34 -19.33
N ARG A 127 8.57 -7.67 -18.75
CA ARG A 127 8.49 -6.21 -18.63
C ARG A 127 8.40 -5.88 -17.14
N LEU A 128 9.18 -4.89 -16.72
CA LEU A 128 9.13 -4.23 -15.42
C LEU A 128 8.52 -2.84 -15.61
#